data_AF-A0A377ZFH6-F1
#
_entry.id   AF-A0A377ZFH6-F1
#
_cell.length_a   1.000
_cell.length_b   1.000
_cell.length_c   1.000
_cell.angle_alpha   90.00
_cell.angle_beta   90.00
_cell.angle_gamma   90.00
#
_symmetry.space_group_name_H-M   'P 1'
#
loop_
_entity.id
_entity.type
_entity.pdbx_description
1 polymer ?
#
loop_
_entity_poly.entity_id
_entity_poly.type
_entity_poly.pdbx_seq_one_letter_code
_entity_poly.pdbx_strand_id
1 'polypeptide(L)'
;MVVEYCAGEVKSELPGSPQLSGLLYDLHQQPRFGWRVSLTPLLAQYWQRCDPARRKPRWLRWHQRLRRQGEPRPLRLAPLHMDVHAGNIIHNESGLRLIDWEYAGDGDIALELAAVWITPGERRRLVEAYARRAAIDAQLLWRQVALWRPWVLLLMVGWYEMRWRQSGDRQFITLADETWCQLDNERKG
;
A
#
# COMPACT_ATOMS: atom_id res chain seq x y z
N MET A 1 -13.61 -21.53 7.09
CA MET A 1 -13.08 -21.26 5.74
C MET A 1 -12.04 -22.33 5.47
N VAL A 2 -12.16 -23.09 4.37
CA VAL A 2 -11.11 -24.01 3.93
C VAL A 2 -10.42 -23.32 2.77
N VAL A 3 -9.11 -23.08 2.91
CA VAL A 3 -8.28 -22.46 1.87
C VAL A 3 -7.35 -23.51 1.29
N GLU A 4 -7.05 -23.39 0.00
CA GLU A 4 -6.09 -24.27 -0.66
C GLU A 4 -4.68 -24.04 -0.09
N TYR A 5 -3.98 -25.12 0.23
CA TYR A 5 -2.60 -25.04 0.71
C TYR A 5 -1.68 -24.69 -0.45
N CYS A 6 -0.98 -23.56 -0.35
CA CYS A 6 0.05 -23.18 -1.30
C CYS A 6 1.42 -23.64 -0.78
N ALA A 7 2.02 -24.65 -1.41
CA ALA A 7 3.37 -25.10 -1.10
C ALA A 7 4.42 -24.05 -1.51
N GLY A 8 5.43 -23.86 -0.66
CA GLY A 8 6.57 -22.99 -0.91
C GLY A 8 7.11 -22.35 0.37
N GLU A 9 8.09 -21.46 0.21
CA GLU A 9 8.77 -20.77 1.30
C GLU A 9 8.38 -19.30 1.36
N VAL A 10 8.09 -18.81 2.57
CA VAL A 10 8.00 -17.38 2.84
C VAL A 10 9.41 -16.89 3.21
N LYS A 11 9.92 -15.91 2.45
CA LYS A 11 11.23 -15.31 2.71
C LYS A 11 11.10 -14.05 3.56
N SER A 12 12.19 -13.68 4.23
CA SER A 12 12.26 -12.45 5.02
C SER A 12 12.33 -11.18 4.18
N GLU A 13 12.78 -11.30 2.93
CA GLU A 13 13.00 -10.17 2.02
C GLU A 13 12.08 -10.27 0.81
N LEU A 14 11.65 -9.11 0.30
CA LEU A 14 10.91 -9.04 -0.95
C LEU A 14 11.80 -9.45 -2.13
N PRO A 15 11.23 -10.06 -3.18
CA PRO A 15 11.97 -10.34 -4.40
C PRO A 15 12.47 -9.04 -5.04
N GLY A 16 13.57 -9.13 -5.79
CA GLY A 16 14.15 -8.00 -6.50
C GLY A 16 13.15 -7.29 -7.42
N SER A 17 13.37 -6.00 -7.70
CA SER A 17 12.45 -5.17 -8.47
C SER A 17 11.98 -5.78 -9.81
N PRO A 18 12.82 -6.47 -10.61
CA PRO A 18 12.35 -7.14 -11.83
C PRO A 18 11.28 -8.20 -11.56
N GLN A 19 11.52 -9.11 -10.61
CA GLN A 19 10.60 -10.19 -10.27
C GLN A 19 9.32 -9.66 -9.61
N LEU A 20 9.46 -8.72 -8.67
CA LEU A 20 8.31 -8.08 -8.02
C LEU A 20 7.45 -7.31 -9.03
N SER A 21 8.08 -6.58 -9.96
CA SER A 21 7.35 -5.89 -11.03
C SER A 21 6.60 -6.87 -11.94
N GLY A 22 7.17 -8.05 -12.19
CA GLY A 22 6.51 -9.10 -12.96
C GLY A 22 5.27 -9.64 -12.25
N LEU A 23 5.41 -10.01 -10.97
CA LEU A 23 4.31 -10.49 -10.14
C LEU A 23 3.14 -9.48 -10.10
N LEU A 24 3.43 -8.20 -9.82
CA LEU A 24 2.40 -7.16 -9.78
C LEU A 24 1.82 -6.87 -11.17
N TYR A 25 2.63 -6.94 -12.22
CA TYR A 25 2.13 -6.76 -13.58
C TYR A 25 1.13 -7.85 -13.94
N ASP A 26 1.47 -9.12 -13.68
CA ASP A 26 0.63 -10.27 -14.00
C ASP A 26 -0.68 -10.24 -13.18
N LEU A 27 -0.63 -9.81 -11.91
CA LEU A 27 -1.83 -9.51 -11.11
C LEU A 27 -2.67 -8.42 -11.78
N HIS A 28 -2.07 -7.28 -12.13
CA HIS A 28 -2.81 -6.14 -12.68
C HIS A 28 -3.39 -6.40 -14.10
N GLN A 29 -3.05 -7.52 -14.74
CA GLN A 29 -3.69 -7.99 -15.98
C GLN A 29 -4.93 -8.88 -15.73
N GLN A 30 -5.17 -9.32 -14.50
CA GLN A 30 -6.32 -10.15 -14.17
C GLN A 30 -7.63 -9.38 -14.31
N PRO A 31 -8.77 -10.07 -14.51
CA PRO A 31 -10.08 -9.46 -14.42
C PRO A 31 -10.26 -8.74 -13.09
N ARG A 32 -10.87 -7.57 -13.17
CA ARG A 32 -11.26 -6.77 -12.00
C ARG A 32 -12.21 -7.55 -11.10
N PHE A 33 -12.08 -7.35 -9.80
CA PHE A 33 -12.91 -7.99 -8.79
C PHE A 33 -14.36 -7.49 -8.81
N GLY A 34 -14.58 -6.23 -9.21
CA GLY A 34 -15.88 -5.57 -9.24
C GLY A 34 -16.17 -4.68 -8.03
N TRP A 35 -15.28 -4.65 -7.03
CA TRP A 35 -15.35 -3.74 -5.88
C TRP A 35 -14.10 -2.87 -5.80
N ARG A 36 -14.28 -1.59 -5.44
CA ARG A 36 -13.22 -0.58 -5.48
C ARG A 36 -12.58 -0.37 -4.12
N VAL A 37 -11.25 -0.24 -4.09
CA VAL A 37 -10.52 0.30 -2.95
C VAL A 37 -10.75 1.81 -2.91
N SER A 38 -11.37 2.31 -1.83
CA SER A 38 -11.50 3.74 -1.56
C SER A 38 -10.89 4.05 -0.21
N LEU A 39 -9.90 4.94 -0.20
CA LEU A 39 -9.13 5.26 1.00
C LEU A 39 -9.85 6.28 1.88
N THR A 40 -10.60 7.22 1.31
CA THR A 40 -11.34 8.25 2.05
C THR A 40 -12.21 7.68 3.17
N PRO A 41 -13.12 6.71 2.93
CA PRO A 41 -13.93 6.13 4.00
C PRO A 41 -13.08 5.34 5.01
N LEU A 42 -12.03 4.62 4.56
CA LEU A 42 -11.14 3.87 5.44
C LEU A 42 -10.38 4.79 6.40
N LEU A 43 -9.85 5.92 5.90
CA LEU A 43 -9.14 6.90 6.71
C LEU A 43 -10.06 7.54 7.76
N ALA A 44 -11.31 7.83 7.40
CA ALA A 44 -12.31 8.32 8.35
C ALA A 44 -12.62 7.26 9.44
N GLN A 45 -12.75 5.99 9.04
CA GLN A 45 -12.99 4.88 9.96
C GLN A 45 -11.82 4.68 10.93
N TYR A 46 -10.57 4.71 10.46
CA TYR A 46 -9.40 4.59 11.33
C TYR A 46 -9.28 5.74 12.31
N TRP A 47 -9.57 6.97 11.89
CA TRP A 47 -9.63 8.11 12.80
C TRP A 47 -10.69 7.93 13.90
N GLN A 48 -11.86 7.40 13.57
CA GLN A 48 -12.92 7.13 14.55
C GLN A 48 -12.58 5.94 15.47
N ARG A 49 -11.83 4.96 14.97
CA ARG A 49 -11.46 3.75 15.72
C ARG A 49 -10.15 3.88 16.50
N CYS A 50 -9.30 4.86 16.23
CA CYS A 50 -8.09 5.06 17.04
C CYS A 50 -8.41 5.54 18.46
N ASP A 51 -7.42 5.42 19.35
CA ASP A 51 -7.49 5.90 20.72
C ASP A 51 -7.77 7.43 20.72
N PRO A 52 -8.84 7.91 21.41
CA PRO A 52 -9.13 9.34 21.53
C PRO A 52 -7.94 10.17 22.03
N ALA A 53 -7.11 9.65 22.93
CA ALA A 53 -5.93 10.34 23.45
C ALA A 53 -4.84 10.55 22.36
N ARG A 54 -4.90 9.77 21.28
CA ARG A 54 -3.96 9.83 20.15
C ARG A 54 -4.50 10.56 18.92
N ARG A 55 -5.70 11.11 18.99
CA ARG A 55 -6.28 11.98 17.95
C ARG A 55 -5.61 13.35 17.91
N LYS A 56 -4.34 13.38 17.51
CA LYS A 56 -3.52 14.60 17.46
C LYS A 56 -4.02 15.55 16.36
N PRO A 57 -3.97 16.88 16.55
CA PRO A 57 -4.34 17.86 15.53
C PRO A 57 -3.61 17.68 14.18
N ARG A 58 -2.39 17.12 14.19
CA ARG A 58 -1.64 16.77 12.98
C ARG A 58 -2.42 15.86 12.04
N TRP A 59 -3.11 14.85 12.56
CA TRP A 59 -3.87 13.91 11.74
C TRP A 59 -5.10 14.57 11.14
N LEU A 60 -5.84 15.35 11.93
CA LEU A 60 -6.99 16.08 11.40
C LEU A 60 -6.60 17.01 10.24
N ARG A 61 -5.46 17.70 10.34
CA ARG A 61 -4.93 18.53 9.24
C ARG A 61 -4.64 17.72 7.98
N TRP A 62 -3.98 16.57 8.12
CA TRP A 62 -3.71 15.67 7.00
C TRP A 62 -4.99 15.10 6.38
N HIS A 63 -5.90 14.59 7.19
CA HIS A 63 -7.18 14.06 6.74
C HIS A 63 -8.02 15.14 6.02
N GLN A 64 -8.08 16.36 6.54
CA GLN A 64 -8.76 17.47 5.87
C GLN A 64 -8.09 17.87 4.55
N ARG A 65 -6.76 17.89 4.50
CA ARG A 65 -6.00 18.18 3.27
C ARG A 65 -6.32 17.15 2.19
N LEU A 66 -6.15 15.86 2.48
CA LEU A 66 -6.40 14.79 1.52
C LEU A 66 -7.87 14.78 1.08
N ARG A 67 -8.81 14.93 2.02
CA ARG A 67 -10.24 15.02 1.67
C ARG A 67 -10.56 16.18 0.74
N ARG A 68 -9.93 17.35 0.91
CA ARG A 68 -10.10 18.51 0.01
C ARG A 68 -9.48 18.29 -1.36
N GLN A 69 -8.35 17.57 -1.43
CA GLN A 69 -7.70 17.22 -2.70
C GLN A 69 -8.51 16.17 -3.48
N GLY A 70 -9.19 15.26 -2.77
CA GLY A 70 -9.85 14.10 -3.36
C GLY A 70 -8.85 13.03 -3.75
N GLU A 71 -9.30 11.76 -3.77
CA GLU A 71 -8.47 10.66 -4.23
C GLU A 71 -7.99 10.91 -5.67
N PRO A 72 -6.72 10.61 -6.00
CA PRO A 72 -6.21 10.75 -7.36
C PRO A 72 -7.08 9.99 -8.37
N ARG A 73 -7.32 10.61 -9.53
CA ARG A 73 -7.99 9.91 -10.63
C ARG A 73 -7.08 8.77 -11.09
N PRO A 74 -7.56 7.52 -11.16
CA PRO A 74 -6.71 6.37 -11.49
C PRO A 74 -6.03 6.52 -12.85
N LEU A 75 -4.72 6.26 -12.90
CA LEU A 75 -3.98 6.18 -14.17
C LEU A 75 -4.36 4.91 -14.93
N ARG A 76 -4.45 3.78 -14.24
CA ARG A 76 -4.95 2.51 -14.78
C ARG A 76 -5.64 1.73 -13.67
N LEU A 77 -6.89 1.34 -13.90
CA LEU A 77 -7.66 0.55 -12.95
C LEU A 77 -7.38 -0.94 -13.13
N ALA A 78 -7.00 -1.61 -12.05
CA ALA A 78 -6.65 -3.03 -12.01
C ALA A 78 -7.05 -3.66 -10.67
N PRO A 79 -7.15 -5.01 -10.58
CA PRO A 79 -7.23 -5.69 -9.29
C PRO A 79 -5.92 -5.49 -8.51
N LEU A 80 -6.04 -5.09 -7.25
CA LEU A 80 -4.91 -4.82 -6.36
C LEU A 80 -4.90 -5.79 -5.17
N HIS A 81 -3.72 -6.08 -4.63
CA HIS A 81 -3.53 -6.84 -3.40
C HIS A 81 -3.59 -5.95 -2.15
N MET A 82 -3.01 -4.75 -2.22
CA MET A 82 -2.98 -3.71 -1.18
C MET A 82 -2.17 -4.03 0.09
N ASP A 83 -1.54 -5.20 0.17
CA ASP A 83 -0.73 -5.62 1.33
C ASP A 83 0.51 -6.43 0.90
N VAL A 84 1.33 -5.81 0.04
CA VAL A 84 2.49 -6.47 -0.56
C VAL A 84 3.73 -6.29 0.32
N HIS A 85 4.07 -7.34 1.04
CA HIS A 85 5.29 -7.48 1.83
C HIS A 85 5.83 -8.91 1.78
N ALA A 86 7.06 -9.14 2.25
CA ALA A 86 7.73 -10.44 2.13
C ALA A 86 6.91 -11.60 2.73
N GLY A 87 6.25 -11.35 3.88
CA GLY A 87 5.34 -12.31 4.52
C GLY A 87 4.16 -12.79 3.66
N ASN A 88 3.72 -12.00 2.66
CA ASN A 88 2.57 -12.31 1.80
C ASN A 88 3.00 -12.82 0.41
N ILE A 89 4.28 -13.18 0.24
CA ILE A 89 4.82 -13.75 -0.99
C ILE A 89 5.41 -15.12 -0.71
N ILE A 90 4.82 -16.14 -1.34
CA ILE A 90 5.34 -17.50 -1.34
C ILE A 90 6.26 -17.67 -2.56
N HIS A 91 7.46 -18.17 -2.31
CA HIS A 91 8.39 -18.64 -3.32
C HIS A 91 8.22 -20.15 -3.52
N ASN A 92 7.88 -20.57 -4.72
CA ASN A 92 7.81 -21.98 -5.09
C ASN A 92 8.52 -22.25 -6.41
N GLU A 93 8.62 -23.53 -6.78
CA GLU A 93 9.29 -23.96 -8.03
C GLU A 93 8.63 -23.36 -9.28
N SER A 94 7.33 -23.08 -9.23
CA SER A 94 6.56 -22.48 -10.32
C SER A 94 6.63 -20.94 -10.37
N GLY A 95 7.26 -20.28 -9.38
CA GLY A 95 7.39 -18.84 -9.31
C GLY A 95 6.92 -18.23 -7.98
N LEU A 96 6.53 -16.95 -8.04
CA LEU A 96 6.05 -16.18 -6.89
C LEU A 96 4.52 -16.23 -6.83
N ARG A 97 3.95 -16.37 -5.63
CA ARG A 97 2.51 -16.25 -5.40
C ARG A 97 2.20 -15.29 -4.26
N LEU A 98 1.17 -14.49 -4.47
CA LEU A 98 0.58 -13.63 -3.44
C LEU A 98 -0.46 -14.41 -2.63
N ILE A 99 -0.46 -14.18 -1.33
CA ILE A 99 -1.42 -14.73 -0.37
C ILE A 99 -1.94 -13.61 0.54
N ASP A 100 -2.99 -13.91 1.29
CA ASP A 100 -3.62 -12.97 2.22
C ASP A 100 -4.27 -11.75 1.51
N TRP A 101 -5.34 -12.06 0.77
CA TRP A 101 -6.07 -11.11 -0.06
C TRP A 101 -7.09 -10.26 0.72
N GLU A 102 -6.98 -10.13 2.04
CA GLU A 102 -8.02 -9.50 2.88
C GLU A 102 -8.27 -8.02 2.54
N TYR A 103 -7.25 -7.32 2.03
CA TYR A 103 -7.33 -5.91 1.62
C TYR A 103 -7.52 -5.71 0.11
N ALA A 104 -7.69 -6.80 -0.65
CA ALA A 104 -7.74 -6.75 -2.09
C ALA A 104 -8.97 -6.02 -2.64
N GLY A 105 -8.79 -5.37 -3.79
CA GLY A 105 -9.87 -4.70 -4.50
C GLY A 105 -9.38 -3.94 -5.72
N ASP A 106 -10.28 -3.40 -6.52
CA ASP A 106 -9.93 -2.68 -7.74
C ASP A 106 -9.47 -1.25 -7.41
N GLY A 107 -8.31 -0.85 -7.91
CA GLY A 107 -7.76 0.48 -7.69
C GLY A 107 -6.78 0.91 -8.76
N ASP A 108 -6.15 2.06 -8.56
CA ASP A 108 -5.09 2.54 -9.43
C ASP A 108 -3.82 1.69 -9.25
N ILE A 109 -3.19 1.22 -10.32
CA ILE A 109 -1.90 0.50 -10.22
C ILE A 109 -0.85 1.29 -9.43
N ALA A 110 -0.91 2.62 -9.48
CA ALA A 110 0.00 3.49 -8.75
C ALA A 110 -0.26 3.49 -7.23
N LEU A 111 -1.49 3.17 -6.80
CA LEU A 111 -1.83 2.98 -5.39
C LEU A 111 -1.14 1.73 -4.83
N GLU A 112 -1.19 0.60 -5.54
CA GLU A 112 -0.46 -0.61 -5.15
C GLU A 112 1.04 -0.37 -5.08
N LEU A 113 1.63 0.23 -6.13
CA LEU A 113 3.06 0.54 -6.17
C LEU A 113 3.48 1.51 -5.06
N ALA A 114 2.58 2.40 -4.64
CA ALA A 114 2.76 3.18 -3.43
C ALA A 114 2.72 2.29 -2.18
N ALA A 115 1.74 1.39 -2.04
CA ALA A 115 1.52 0.55 -0.87
C ALA A 115 2.60 -0.50 -0.58
N VAL A 116 3.39 -0.92 -1.57
CA VAL A 116 4.46 -1.92 -1.37
C VAL A 116 5.41 -1.51 -0.22
N TRP A 117 5.66 -2.45 0.68
CA TRP A 117 6.47 -2.22 1.89
C TRP A 117 7.97 -2.29 1.59
N ILE A 118 8.48 -1.23 0.97
CA ILE A 118 9.89 -1.06 0.56
C ILE A 118 10.37 0.36 0.83
N THR A 119 11.69 0.55 0.82
CA THR A 119 12.32 1.87 0.98
C THR A 119 11.99 2.80 -0.21
N PRO A 120 12.12 4.13 -0.06
CA PRO A 120 11.89 5.07 -1.17
C PRO A 120 12.76 4.80 -2.41
N GLY A 121 14.03 4.42 -2.23
CA GLY A 121 14.94 4.10 -3.33
C GLY A 121 14.56 2.83 -4.09
N GLU A 122 14.15 1.78 -3.36
CA GLU A 122 13.61 0.56 -3.97
C GLU A 122 12.31 0.80 -4.72
N ARG A 123 11.43 1.65 -4.18
CA ARG A 123 10.17 2.00 -4.83
C ARG A 123 10.40 2.67 -6.17
N ARG A 124 11.39 3.56 -6.27
CA ARG A 124 11.74 4.17 -7.55
C ARG A 124 12.14 3.12 -8.60
N ARG A 125 13.01 2.17 -8.21
CA ARG A 125 13.43 1.05 -9.07
C ARG A 125 12.26 0.14 -9.45
N LEU A 126 11.36 -0.17 -8.51
CA LEU A 126 10.16 -0.95 -8.76
C LEU A 126 9.25 -0.26 -9.79
N VAL A 127 8.98 1.03 -9.60
CA VAL A 127 8.14 1.82 -10.51
C VAL A 127 8.74 1.87 -11.91
N GLU A 128 10.06 2.06 -12.04
CA GLU A 128 10.75 2.05 -13.34
C GLU A 128 10.71 0.67 -14.02
N ALA A 129 10.90 -0.41 -13.26
CA ALA A 129 10.77 -1.77 -13.77
C ALA A 129 9.33 -2.06 -14.24
N TYR A 130 8.34 -1.69 -13.43
CA TYR A 130 6.93 -1.86 -13.75
C TYR A 130 6.52 -1.04 -14.98
N ALA A 131 6.92 0.24 -15.04
CA ALA A 131 6.62 1.13 -16.17
C ALA A 131 7.11 0.56 -17.50
N ARG A 132 8.35 0.05 -17.54
CA ARG A 132 8.92 -0.61 -18.73
C ARG A 132 8.09 -1.82 -19.15
N ARG A 133 7.70 -2.68 -18.21
CA ARG A 133 6.91 -3.88 -18.49
C ARG A 133 5.50 -3.55 -18.98
N ALA A 134 4.89 -2.52 -18.41
CA ALA A 134 3.53 -2.09 -18.69
C ALA A 134 3.40 -1.14 -19.90
N ALA A 135 4.52 -0.79 -20.55
CA ALA A 135 4.62 0.21 -21.60
C ALA A 135 3.97 1.56 -21.20
N ILE A 136 4.23 2.01 -19.96
CA ILE A 136 3.77 3.29 -19.42
C ILE A 136 4.99 4.21 -19.31
N ASP A 137 4.80 5.50 -19.58
CA ASP A 137 5.84 6.50 -19.28
C ASP A 137 6.22 6.48 -17.79
N ALA A 138 7.50 6.24 -17.50
CA ALA A 138 7.98 6.05 -16.13
C ALA A 138 7.83 7.31 -15.27
N GLN A 139 7.95 8.49 -15.87
CA GLN A 139 7.80 9.75 -15.15
C GLN A 139 6.34 10.01 -14.77
N LEU A 140 5.41 9.72 -15.69
CA LEU A 140 3.97 9.77 -15.46
C LEU A 140 3.56 8.80 -14.34
N LEU A 141 3.99 7.54 -14.42
CA LEU A 141 3.68 6.55 -13.39
C LEU A 141 4.24 6.98 -12.03
N TRP A 142 5.47 7.49 -11.99
CA TRP A 142 6.07 7.99 -10.75
C TRP A 142 5.29 9.17 -10.15
N ARG A 143 4.86 10.13 -10.97
CA ARG A 143 4.02 11.25 -10.50
C ARG A 143 2.73 10.73 -9.89
N GLN A 144 2.11 9.73 -10.53
CA GLN A 144 0.89 9.12 -10.00
C GLN A 144 1.15 8.40 -8.66
N VAL A 145 2.24 7.66 -8.53
CA VAL A 145 2.65 7.01 -7.27
C VAL A 145 2.86 8.05 -6.18
N ALA A 146 3.51 9.17 -6.50
CA ALA A 146 3.73 10.28 -5.57
C ALA A 146 2.41 10.90 -5.09
N LEU A 147 1.39 11.03 -5.95
CA LEU A 147 0.06 11.50 -5.55
C LEU A 147 -0.60 10.55 -4.55
N TRP A 148 -0.36 9.24 -4.65
CA TRP A 148 -0.90 8.24 -3.72
C TRP A 148 -0.10 8.09 -2.42
N ARG A 149 1.19 8.47 -2.36
CA ARG A 149 2.02 8.25 -1.15
C ARG A 149 1.43 8.86 0.12
N PRO A 150 0.97 10.13 0.15
CA PRO A 150 0.38 10.70 1.36
C PRO A 150 -0.87 9.94 1.84
N TRP A 151 -1.66 9.41 0.91
CA TRP A 151 -2.84 8.61 1.23
C TRP A 151 -2.47 7.27 1.87
N VAL A 152 -1.50 6.57 1.28
CA VAL A 152 -1.00 5.29 1.82
C VAL A 152 -0.34 5.48 3.18
N LEU A 153 0.49 6.50 3.36
CA LEU A 153 1.13 6.74 4.65
C LEU A 153 0.11 7.07 5.75
N LEU A 154 -0.93 7.85 5.44
CA LEU A 154 -2.00 8.11 6.40
C LEU A 154 -2.85 6.85 6.69
N LEU A 155 -3.02 5.97 5.69
CA LEU A 155 -3.68 4.67 5.85
C LEU A 155 -2.91 3.79 6.82
N MET A 156 -1.60 3.66 6.61
CA MET A 156 -0.70 2.87 7.48
C MET A 156 -0.71 3.40 8.91
N VAL A 157 -0.55 4.71 9.10
CA VAL A 157 -0.69 5.36 10.42
C VAL A 157 -2.02 4.99 11.08
N GLY A 158 -3.13 5.11 10.33
CA GLY A 158 -4.45 4.82 10.85
C GLY A 158 -4.61 3.36 11.28
N TRP A 159 -4.07 2.45 10.47
CA TRP A 159 -4.07 1.02 10.77
C TRP A 159 -3.23 0.71 12.02
N TYR A 160 -2.00 1.24 12.12
CA TYR A 160 -1.15 1.06 13.29
C TYR A 160 -1.77 1.62 14.58
N GLU A 161 -2.35 2.82 14.54
CA GLU A 161 -3.02 3.43 15.70
C GLU A 161 -4.25 2.62 16.14
N MET A 162 -4.99 2.04 15.19
CA MET A 162 -6.09 1.11 15.48
C MET A 162 -5.59 -0.20 16.08
N ARG A 163 -4.53 -0.80 15.53
CA ARG A 163 -3.95 -2.06 16.02
C ARG A 163 -3.38 -1.90 17.43
N TRP A 164 -2.69 -0.80 17.71
CA TRP A 164 -2.29 -0.43 19.07
C TRP A 164 -3.47 -0.44 20.05
N ARG A 165 -4.59 0.19 19.68
CA ARG A 165 -5.79 0.20 20.55
C ARG A 165 -6.35 -1.20 20.80
N GLN A 166 -6.25 -2.11 19.82
CA GLN A 166 -6.77 -3.47 19.92
C GLN A 166 -5.86 -4.41 20.73
N SER A 167 -4.53 -4.31 20.53
CA SER A 167 -3.59 -5.27 21.10
C SER A 167 -2.80 -4.75 22.32
N GLY A 168 -2.64 -3.43 22.45
CA GLY A 168 -1.69 -2.85 23.41
C GLY A 168 -0.22 -3.13 23.10
N ASP A 169 0.10 -3.55 21.87
CA ASP A 169 1.47 -3.84 21.44
C ASP A 169 2.21 -2.58 20.97
N ARG A 170 3.25 -2.21 21.72
CA ARG A 170 4.04 -1.00 21.51
C ARG A 170 4.73 -0.96 20.15
N GLN A 171 4.94 -2.09 19.48
CA GLN A 171 5.51 -2.08 18.14
C GLN A 171 4.67 -1.25 17.16
N PHE A 172 3.33 -1.32 17.27
CA PHE A 172 2.45 -0.55 16.40
C PHE A 172 2.58 0.96 16.62
N ILE A 173 2.81 1.41 17.85
CA ILE A 173 2.94 2.85 18.09
C ILE A 173 4.27 3.41 17.59
N THR A 174 5.34 2.62 17.69
CA THR A 174 6.63 2.94 17.07
C THR A 174 6.47 3.09 15.56
N LEU A 175 5.84 2.11 14.89
CA LEU A 175 5.58 2.16 13.45
C LEU A 175 4.70 3.36 13.05
N ALA A 176 3.67 3.69 13.85
CA ALA A 176 2.83 4.85 13.61
C ALA A 176 3.64 6.15 13.67
N ASP A 177 4.48 6.32 14.70
CA ASP A 177 5.28 7.54 14.87
C ASP A 177 6.40 7.66 13.81
N GLU A 178 7.02 6.57 13.38
CA GLU A 178 7.93 6.56 12.22
C GLU A 178 7.22 6.96 10.92
N THR A 179 6.02 6.43 10.69
CA THR A 179 5.23 6.74 9.49
C THR A 179 4.76 8.19 9.48
N TRP A 180 4.44 8.77 10.65
CA TRP A 180 4.19 10.20 10.79
C TRP A 180 5.39 11.04 10.35
N CYS A 181 6.62 10.67 10.75
CA CYS A 181 7.83 11.36 10.33
C CYS A 181 8.02 11.33 8.80
N GLN A 182 7.73 10.19 8.17
CA GLN A 182 7.76 10.08 6.70
C GLN A 182 6.72 11.00 6.04
N LEU A 183 5.48 10.97 6.52
CA LEU A 183 4.39 11.78 5.97
C LEU A 183 4.68 13.28 6.10
N ASP A 184 5.29 13.72 7.20
CA ASP A 184 5.66 15.13 7.38
C ASP A 184 6.81 15.57 6.44
N ASN A 185 7.67 14.63 6.00
CA ASN A 185 8.68 14.92 4.98
C ASN A 185 8.07 15.05 3.57
N GLU A 186 7.01 14.29 3.26
CA GLU A 186 6.23 14.46 2.01
C GLU A 186 5.57 15.84 1.90
N ARG A 187 5.42 16.57 3.02
CA ARG A 187 4.90 17.94 3.01
C ARG A 187 5.92 18.99 2.54
N LYS A 188 7.22 18.67 2.65
CA LYS A 188 8.32 19.60 2.39
C LYS A 188 8.85 19.54 0.95
N GLY A 189 8.52 18.47 0.20
CA GLY A 189 8.77 18.34 -1.23
C GLY A 189 7.58 18.82 -2.06
#